data_AF-A0A4Q8Y1P6-F1
#
_entry.id   AF-A0A4Q8Y1P6-F1
#
_cell.length_a   1.000
_cell.length_b   1.000
_cell.length_c   1.000
_cell.angle_alpha   90.00
_cell.angle_beta   90.00
_cell.angle_gamma   90.00
#
_symmetry.space_group_name_H-M   'P 1'
#
loop_
_entity.id
_entity.type
_entity.pdbx_description
1 polymer ?
#
loop_
_entity_poly.entity_id
_entity_poly.type
_entity_poly.pdbx_seq_one_letter_code
_entity_poly.pdbx_strand_id
1 'polypeptide(L)'
;MVTALITEIQQAQASLPFLSRADRGALIIRILRELKTHRQDALGNVPAEHCVWIDRLIASVSSTISEIANMQDAEFHRVLNEFEKLIATLDDISHAEKRSKTIH
;
A
#
# COMPACT_ATOMS: atom_id res chain seq x y z
N MET A 1 -1.04 -11.34 -5.49
CA MET A 1 -1.89 -10.13 -5.56
C MET A 1 -1.03 -8.87 -5.40
N VAL A 2 -0.13 -8.83 -4.41
CA VAL A 2 0.87 -7.77 -4.21
C VAL A 2 1.62 -7.37 -5.48
N THR A 3 2.14 -8.33 -6.25
CA THR A 3 2.86 -8.04 -7.52
C THR A 3 2.02 -7.26 -8.53
N ALA A 4 0.70 -7.50 -8.59
CA ALA A 4 -0.18 -6.77 -9.50
C ALA A 4 -0.37 -5.31 -9.06
N LEU A 5 -0.45 -5.06 -7.75
CA LEU A 5 -0.55 -3.70 -7.22
C LEU A 5 0.75 -2.90 -7.42
N ILE A 6 1.91 -3.52 -7.24
CA ILE A 6 3.21 -2.87 -7.50
C ILE A 6 3.28 -2.43 -8.97
N THR A 7 2.90 -3.31 -9.92
CA THR A 7 2.86 -2.94 -11.34
C THR A 7 1.86 -1.80 -11.61
N GLU A 8 0.69 -1.80 -10.97
CA GLU A 8 -0.30 -0.73 -11.09
C GLU A 8 0.24 0.61 -10.59
N ILE A 9 0.98 0.62 -9.48
CA ILE A 9 1.66 1.80 -8.93
C ILE A 9 2.72 2.31 -9.91
N GLN A 10 3.59 1.42 -10.40
CA GLN A 10 4.65 1.78 -11.36
C GLN A 10 4.09 2.35 -12.66
N GLN A 11 2.98 1.79 -13.16
CA GLN A 11 2.33 2.28 -14.36
C GLN A 11 1.67 3.65 -14.13
N ALA A 12 1.07 3.87 -12.96
CA ALA A 12 0.55 5.17 -12.57
C ALA A 12 1.68 6.21 -12.46
N GLN A 13 2.82 5.85 -11.87
CA GLN A 13 4.01 6.70 -11.78
C GLN A 13 4.56 7.10 -13.16
N ALA A 14 4.55 6.18 -14.12
CA ALA A 14 4.99 6.44 -15.50
C ALA A 14 4.02 7.34 -16.29
N SER A 15 2.77 7.48 -15.83
CA SER A 15 1.69 8.19 -16.52
C SER A 15 1.07 9.33 -15.71
N LEU A 16 1.76 9.81 -14.66
CA LEU A 16 1.25 10.82 -13.72
C LEU A 16 0.61 12.06 -14.35
N PRO A 17 1.19 12.67 -15.40
CA PRO A 17 0.60 13.87 -16.01
C PRO A 17 -0.77 13.63 -16.63
N PHE A 18 -1.12 12.36 -16.90
CA PHE A 18 -2.38 11.96 -17.53
C PHE A 18 -3.42 11.47 -16.53
N LEU A 19 -3.05 11.31 -15.25
CA LEU A 19 -3.98 10.87 -14.22
C LEU A 19 -4.83 12.02 -13.72
N SER A 20 -6.15 11.89 -13.84
CA SER A 20 -7.08 12.82 -13.23
C SER A 20 -7.03 12.71 -11.70
N ARG A 21 -7.55 13.72 -11.01
CA ARG A 21 -7.71 13.68 -9.54
C ARG A 21 -8.57 12.49 -9.09
N ALA A 22 -9.57 12.10 -9.89
CA ALA A 22 -10.39 10.93 -9.62
C ALA A 22 -9.59 9.63 -9.71
N ASP A 23 -8.74 9.50 -10.74
CA ASP A 23 -7.86 8.33 -10.93
C ASP A 23 -6.83 8.23 -9.79
N ARG A 24 -6.24 9.36 -9.39
CA ARG A 24 -5.33 9.44 -8.25
C ARG A 24 -6.02 8.97 -6.95
N GLY A 25 -7.23 9.46 -6.69
CA GLY A 25 -8.02 9.03 -5.54
C GLY A 25 -8.38 7.54 -5.57
N ALA A 26 -8.78 7.03 -6.74
CA ALA A 26 -9.10 5.62 -6.94
C ALA A 26 -7.88 4.71 -6.68
N LEU A 27 -6.70 5.11 -7.15
CA LEU A 27 -5.45 4.38 -6.89
C LEU A 27 -5.11 4.33 -5.40
N ILE A 28 -5.24 5.45 -4.67
CA ILE A 28 -5.01 5.45 -3.22
C ILE A 28 -6.02 4.54 -2.50
N ILE A 29 -7.30 4.55 -2.90
CA ILE A 29 -8.30 3.63 -2.35
C ILE A 29 -7.91 2.17 -2.63
N ARG A 30 -7.42 1.87 -3.84
CA ARG A 30 -6.97 0.52 -4.23
C ARG A 30 -5.81 0.05 -3.37
N ILE A 31 -4.81 0.91 -3.14
CA ILE A 31 -3.68 0.66 -2.24
C ILE A 31 -4.17 0.36 -0.82
N LEU A 32 -5.07 1.19 -0.28
CA LEU A 32 -5.59 0.99 1.08
C LEU A 32 -6.38 -0.30 1.24
N ARG A 33 -7.13 -0.72 0.22
CA ARG A 33 -7.82 -2.01 0.23
C ARG A 33 -6.83 -3.16 0.32
N GLU A 34 -5.75 -3.11 -0.47
CA GLU A 34 -4.73 -4.16 -0.42
C GLU A 34 -3.99 -4.19 0.92
N LEU A 35 -3.67 -3.03 1.51
CA LEU A 35 -3.09 -2.97 2.86
C LEU A 35 -4.02 -3.58 3.91
N LYS A 36 -5.33 -3.35 3.82
CA LYS A 36 -6.33 -3.99 4.69
C LYS A 36 -6.38 -5.51 4.49
N THR A 37 -6.36 -5.97 3.24
CA THR A 37 -6.31 -7.41 2.93
C THR A 37 -5.05 -8.04 3.51
N HIS A 38 -3.88 -7.42 3.31
CA HIS A 38 -2.61 -7.93 3.86
C HIS A 38 -2.60 -7.95 5.39
N ARG A 39 -3.19 -6.93 6.04
CA ARG A 39 -3.37 -6.89 7.50
C ARG A 39 -4.20 -8.07 8.01
N GLN A 40 -5.24 -8.47 7.27
CA GLN A 40 -6.11 -9.59 7.62
C GLN A 40 -5.43 -10.93 7.34
N ASP A 41 -4.82 -11.10 6.17
CA ASP A 41 -4.32 -12.39 5.70
C ASP A 41 -2.97 -12.77 6.30
N ALA A 42 -1.99 -11.85 6.28
CA ALA A 42 -0.63 -12.14 6.74
C ALA A 42 -0.46 -11.87 8.23
N LEU A 43 -1.07 -10.80 8.73
CA LEU A 43 -0.92 -10.36 10.12
C LEU A 43 -2.10 -10.77 11.02
N GLY A 44 -3.07 -11.55 10.51
CA GLY A 44 -4.24 -11.97 11.29
C GLY A 44 -3.91 -12.75 12.56
N ASN A 45 -2.76 -13.44 12.58
CA ASN A 45 -2.25 -14.18 13.73
C ASN A 45 -1.24 -13.38 14.58
N VAL A 46 -0.89 -12.17 14.15
CA VAL A 46 0.04 -11.29 14.87
C VAL A 46 -0.75 -10.48 15.91
N PRO A 47 -0.26 -10.36 17.16
CA PRO A 47 -0.93 -9.58 18.19
C PRO A 47 -1.26 -8.17 17.72
N ALA A 48 -2.45 -7.69 18.05
CA ALA A 48 -2.97 -6.40 17.55
C ALA A 48 -2.04 -5.21 17.87
N GLU A 49 -1.34 -5.27 19.00
CA GLU A 49 -0.34 -4.28 19.42
C GLU A 49 0.81 -4.08 18.42
N HIS A 50 1.20 -5.14 17.70
CA HIS A 50 2.24 -5.07 16.67
C HIS A 50 1.71 -4.59 15.31
N CYS A 51 0.39 -4.46 15.17
CA CYS A 51 -0.27 -4.06 13.93
C CYS A 51 -0.88 -2.64 14.00
N VAL A 52 -0.82 -1.97 15.15
CA VAL A 52 -1.37 -0.62 15.34
C VAL A 52 -0.84 0.37 14.30
N TRP A 53 0.42 0.20 13.87
CA TRP A 53 1.04 1.10 12.90
C TRP A 53 0.35 1.06 11.52
N ILE A 54 -0.04 -0.12 11.01
CA ILE A 54 -0.67 -0.25 9.70
C ILE A 54 -2.12 0.23 9.77
N ASP A 55 -2.81 -0.05 10.88
CA ASP A 55 -4.18 0.44 11.11
C ASP A 55 -4.20 1.99 11.19
N ARG A 56 -3.21 2.59 11.85
CA ARG A 56 -3.04 4.05 11.91
C ARG A 56 -2.70 4.65 10.55
N LEU A 57 -1.83 4.01 9.77
CA LEU A 57 -1.51 4.44 8.41
C LEU A 57 -2.77 4.42 7.53
N ILE A 58 -3.52 3.32 7.57
CA ILE A 58 -4.76 3.18 6.81
C ILE A 58 -5.75 4.28 7.17
N ALA A 59 -5.96 4.54 8.46
CA ALA A 59 -6.87 5.59 8.92
C ALA A 59 -6.40 6.99 8.48
N SER A 60 -5.12 7.31 8.65
CA SER A 60 -4.55 8.61 8.31
C SER A 60 -4.61 8.90 6.80
N VAL A 61 -4.31 7.91 5.97
CA VAL A 61 -4.38 8.05 4.52
C VAL A 61 -5.83 8.12 4.07
N SER A 62 -6.72 7.34 4.70
CA SER A 62 -8.16 7.38 4.41
C SER A 62 -8.76 8.77 4.65
N SER A 63 -8.32 9.49 5.69
CA SER A 63 -8.79 10.85 5.97
C SER A 63 -8.17 11.92 5.06
N THR A 64 -7.07 11.61 4.36
CA THR A 64 -6.31 12.56 3.54
C THR A 64 -6.31 12.23 2.05
N ILE A 65 -7.15 11.29 1.58
CA ILE A 65 -7.22 10.88 0.16
C ILE A 65 -7.44 12.09 -0.76
N SER A 66 -8.36 12.99 -0.39
CA SER A 66 -8.62 14.19 -1.18
C SER A 66 -7.40 15.10 -1.25
N GLU A 67 -6.65 15.25 -0.17
CA GLU A 67 -5.42 16.06 -0.16
C GLU A 67 -4.35 15.42 -1.04
N ILE A 68 -4.12 14.12 -0.90
CA ILE A 68 -3.17 13.34 -1.69
C ILE A 68 -3.51 13.41 -3.19
N ALA A 69 -4.78 13.24 -3.55
CA ALA A 69 -5.23 13.29 -4.94
C ALA A 69 -5.07 14.69 -5.59
N ASN A 70 -4.99 15.75 -4.77
CA ASN A 70 -4.80 17.12 -5.21
C ASN A 70 -3.32 17.56 -5.21
N MET A 71 -2.40 16.73 -4.73
CA MET A 71 -0.96 17.03 -4.73
C MET A 71 -0.41 17.22 -6.14
N GLN A 72 0.69 17.97 -6.22
CA GLN A 72 1.46 18.08 -7.45
C GLN A 72 2.07 16.73 -7.82
N ASP A 73 2.36 16.52 -9.10
CA ASP A 73 2.84 15.23 -9.61
C ASP A 73 4.09 14.74 -8.88
N ALA A 74 5.03 15.63 -8.56
CA ALA A 74 6.24 15.28 -7.83
C ALA A 74 5.94 14.78 -6.39
N GLU A 75 4.98 15.39 -5.71
CA GLU A 75 4.57 15.01 -4.36
C GLU A 75 3.78 13.71 -4.39
N PHE A 76 2.82 13.60 -5.31
CA PHE A 76 2.04 12.38 -5.49
C PHE A 76 2.93 11.19 -5.90
N HIS A 77 3.93 11.40 -6.77
CA HIS A 77 4.93 10.39 -7.12
C HIS A 77 5.70 9.88 -5.89
N ARG A 78 6.10 10.79 -4.99
CA ARG A 78 6.80 10.41 -3.75
C ARG A 78 5.89 9.56 -2.86
N VAL A 79 4.62 9.94 -2.71
CA VAL A 79 3.64 9.15 -1.96
C VAL A 79 3.50 7.75 -2.56
N LEU A 80 3.40 7.63 -3.88
CA LEU A 80 3.34 6.33 -4.56
C LEU A 80 4.60 5.48 -4.32
N ASN A 81 5.79 6.08 -4.38
CA ASN A 81 7.05 5.37 -4.09
C ASN A 81 7.10 4.81 -2.66
N GLU A 82 6.61 5.58 -1.67
CA GLU A 82 6.60 5.10 -0.29
C GLU A 82 5.59 3.96 -0.10
N PHE A 83 4.44 4.00 -0.79
CA PHE A 83 3.51 2.87 -0.80
C PHE A 83 4.09 1.63 -1.49
N GLU A 84 4.76 1.79 -2.62
CA GLU A 84 5.41 0.68 -3.33
C GLU A 84 6.43 -0.03 -2.42
N LYS A 85 7.33 0.73 -1.78
CA LYS A 85 8.33 0.19 -0.85
C LYS A 85 7.68 -0.51 0.34
N LEU A 86 6.63 0.08 0.90
CA LEU A 86 5.91 -0.51 2.02
C LEU A 86 5.28 -1.85 1.63
N ILE A 87 4.61 -1.90 0.48
CA ILE A 87 3.96 -3.12 -0.03
C ILE A 87 5.00 -4.20 -0.29
N ALA A 88 6.13 -3.88 -0.93
CA ALA A 88 7.21 -4.82 -1.15
C ALA A 88 7.78 -5.36 0.17
N THR A 89 8.00 -4.49 1.15
CA THR A 89 8.51 -4.88 2.48
C THR A 89 7.54 -5.82 3.20
N LEU A 90 6.24 -5.54 3.13
CA LEU A 90 5.21 -6.39 3.72
C LEU A 90 5.14 -7.77 3.07
N ASP A 91 5.28 -7.83 1.74
CA ASP A 91 5.32 -9.08 0.98
C ASP A 91 6.56 -9.92 1.36
N ASP A 92 7.73 -9.29 1.45
CA ASP A 92 8.98 -9.94 1.85
C ASP A 92 8.87 -10.56 3.26
N ILE A 93 8.27 -9.84 4.21
CA ILE A 93 8.05 -10.33 5.57
C ILE A 93 7.10 -11.54 5.56
N SER A 94 5.99 -11.46 4.83
CA SER A 94 5.02 -12.55 4.67
C SER A 94 5.65 -13.80 4.05
N HIS A 95 6.56 -13.63 3.09
CA HIS A 95 7.31 -14.73 2.48
C HIS A 95 8.36 -15.33 3.42
N ALA A 96 9.05 -14.50 4.23
CA ALA A 96 10.00 -14.97 5.22
C ALA A 96 9.32 -15.86 6.29
N GLU A 97 8.17 -15.44 6.81
CA GLU A 97 7.41 -16.24 7.78
C GLU A 97 6.94 -17.59 7.22
N LYS A 98 6.51 -17.63 5.96
CA LYS A 98 6.11 -18.88 5.29
C LYS A 98 7.29 -19.84 5.17
N ARG A 99 8.49 -19.35 4.85
CA ARG A 99 9.69 -20.18 4.71
C ARG A 99 10.15 -20.78 6.04
N SER A 100 10.01 -20.04 7.14
CA SER A 100 10.31 -20.54 8.49
C SER A 100 9.36 -21.65 8.95
N LYS A 101 8.10 -21.65 8.51
CA LYS A 101 7.10 -22.68 8.88
C LYS A 101 7.26 -23.99 8.11
N THR A 102 7.95 -24.00 6.96
CA THR A 102 8.17 -25.21 6.14
C THR A 102 9.39 -26.03 6.59
N ILE A 103 10.19 -25.51 7.53
CA ILE A 103 11.32 -26.21 8.13
C ILE A 103 10.93 -26.59 9.56
N HIS A 104 9.99 -27.50 9.72
CA HIS A 104 9.83 -28.21 11.00
C HIS A 104 9.14 -29.56 10.86
#